data_AF-A0A2J4GAL2-F1
#
_entry.id   AF-A0A2J4GAL2-F1
#
_cell.length_a   1.000
_cell.length_b   1.000
_cell.length_c   1.000
_cell.angle_alpha   90.00
_cell.angle_beta   90.00
_cell.angle_gamma   90.00
#
_symmetry.space_group_name_H-M   'P 1'
#
loop_
_entity.id
_entity.type
_entity.pdbx_description
1 polymer ?
#
loop_
_entity_poly.entity_id
_entity_poly.type
_entity_poly.pdbx_seq_one_letter_code
_entity_poly.pdbx_strand_id
1 'polypeptide(L)'
;MKEVVSRHHKDAKVYIFGSTARGTYTAASDIDVLVVLPGKIDSDSAARLKAEVLLEVNAPIELHVVSTEEYARWYKRFIDERELLEIA
;
A
#
# COMPACT_ATOMS: atom_id res chain seq x y z
N MET A 1 8.75 4.19 -4.54
CA MET A 1 7.82 3.30 -3.81
C MET A 1 8.18 1.81 -3.90
N LYS A 2 8.03 1.13 -5.04
CA LYS A 2 8.44 -0.30 -5.18
C LYS A 2 9.84 -0.57 -4.65
N GLU A 3 10.80 0.25 -5.07
CA GLU A 3 12.19 0.10 -4.66
C GLU A 3 12.40 0.28 -3.15
N VAL A 4 11.74 1.28 -2.54
CA VAL A 4 11.77 1.52 -1.09
C VAL A 4 11.21 0.31 -0.33
N VAL A 5 10.03 -0.18 -0.73
CA VAL A 5 9.40 -1.34 -0.09
C VAL A 5 10.28 -2.58 -0.20
N SER A 6 10.82 -2.87 -1.39
CA SER A 6 11.68 -4.04 -1.60
C SER A 6 13.02 -4.00 -0.85
N ARG A 7 13.53 -2.80 -0.50
CA ARG A 7 14.75 -2.66 0.33
C ARG A 7 14.53 -3.15 1.76
N HIS A 8 13.35 -2.93 2.32
CA HIS A 8 13.00 -3.35 3.69
C HIS A 8 12.36 -4.74 3.73
N HIS A 9 11.50 -5.05 2.75
CA HIS A 9 10.72 -6.27 2.71
C HIS A 9 10.62 -6.80 1.27
N LYS A 10 11.45 -7.79 0.93
CA LYS A 10 11.49 -8.39 -0.42
C LYS A 10 10.22 -9.15 -0.80
N ASP A 11 9.53 -9.69 0.19
CA ASP A 11 8.31 -10.49 0.04
C ASP A 11 7.04 -9.66 0.28
N ALA A 12 7.18 -8.34 0.37
CA ALA A 12 6.04 -7.44 0.49
C ALA A 12 5.30 -7.35 -0.84
N LYS A 13 3.98 -7.32 -0.77
CA LYS A 13 3.12 -7.06 -1.93
C LYS A 13 2.61 -5.64 -1.87
N VAL A 14 2.64 -4.93 -3.00
CA VAL A 14 2.16 -3.55 -3.07
C VAL A 14 1.03 -3.45 -4.07
N TYR A 15 -0.11 -2.95 -3.59
CA TYR A 15 -1.31 -2.73 -4.37
C TYR A 15 -1.64 -1.25 -4.41
N ILE A 16 -2.09 -0.78 -5.57
CA ILE A 16 -2.83 0.47 -5.68
C ILE A 16 -4.31 0.10 -5.71
N PHE A 17 -5.12 0.77 -4.91
CA PHE A 17 -6.57 0.53 -4.82
C PHE A 17 -7.33 1.86 -4.70
N GLY A 18 -8.64 1.80 -4.55
CA GLY A 18 -9.48 2.99 -4.43
C GLY A 18 -9.90 3.58 -5.78
N SER A 19 -10.48 4.77 -5.73
CA SER A 19 -11.04 5.44 -6.93
C SER A 19 -10.02 5.67 -8.05
N THR A 20 -8.72 5.66 -7.70
CA THR A 20 -7.57 5.76 -8.59
C THR A 20 -7.41 4.53 -9.50
N ALA A 21 -7.70 3.33 -9.00
CA ALA A 21 -7.65 2.09 -9.80
C ALA A 21 -8.71 2.05 -10.91
N ARG A 22 -9.79 2.86 -10.79
CA ARG A 22 -10.89 2.95 -11.77
C ARG A 22 -10.63 3.91 -12.95
N GLY A 23 -9.46 4.57 -13.00
CA GLY A 23 -9.09 5.46 -14.12
C GLY A 23 -9.80 6.83 -14.13
N THR A 24 -10.66 7.11 -13.15
CA THR A 24 -11.29 8.42 -12.93
C THR A 24 -10.35 9.32 -12.14
N TYR A 25 -9.46 10.01 -12.86
CA TYR A 25 -8.54 10.96 -12.25
C TYR A 25 -9.22 12.32 -12.04
N THR A 26 -9.11 12.87 -10.83
CA THR A 26 -9.06 14.33 -10.62
C THR A 26 -7.74 14.65 -9.93
N ALA A 27 -7.11 15.78 -10.26
CA ALA A 27 -5.80 16.20 -9.74
C ALA A 27 -5.76 16.45 -8.22
N ALA A 28 -6.84 16.12 -7.50
CA ALA A 28 -7.03 16.30 -6.06
C ALA A 28 -7.35 14.97 -5.33
N SER A 29 -7.35 13.82 -6.02
CA SER A 29 -7.67 12.53 -5.39
C SER A 29 -6.43 11.91 -4.75
N ASP A 30 -6.52 11.59 -3.46
CA ASP A 30 -5.53 10.79 -2.74
C ASP A 30 -5.39 9.40 -3.40
N ILE A 31 -4.16 8.98 -3.64
CA ILE A 31 -3.84 7.66 -4.23
C ILE A 31 -3.72 6.67 -3.07
N ASP A 32 -4.68 5.74 -2.94
CA ASP A 32 -4.65 4.73 -1.89
C ASP A 32 -3.67 3.60 -2.25
N VAL A 33 -2.68 3.40 -1.39
CA VAL A 33 -1.65 2.37 -1.55
C VAL A 33 -1.70 1.40 -0.38
N LEU A 34 -1.76 0.11 -0.69
CA LEU A 34 -1.74 -0.97 0.29
C LEU A 34 -0.42 -1.74 0.16
N VAL A 35 0.35 -1.77 1.23
CA VAL A 35 1.55 -2.61 1.36
C VAL A 35 1.21 -3.75 2.32
N VAL A 36 1.26 -4.97 1.80
CA VAL A 36 1.01 -6.19 2.56
C VAL A 36 2.34 -6.84 2.90
N LEU A 37 2.66 -6.89 4.19
CA LEU A 37 3.88 -7.50 4.72
C LEU A 37 3.60 -8.94 5.21
N PRO A 38 4.48 -9.91 4.95
CA PRO A 38 4.35 -11.25 5.52
C PRO A 38 4.66 -11.25 7.01
N GLY A 39 3.88 -12.02 7.78
CA GLY A 39 4.08 -12.18 9.22
C GLY A 39 3.64 -10.97 10.06
N LYS A 40 4.18 -10.89 11.28
CA LYS A 40 3.85 -9.80 12.22
C LYS A 40 4.52 -8.50 11.78
N ILE A 41 3.75 -7.42 11.82
CA ILE A 41 4.27 -6.08 11.62
C ILE A 41 4.80 -5.54 12.93
N ASP A 42 6.03 -5.06 12.89
CA ASP A 42 6.56 -4.17 13.91
C ASP A 42 6.14 -2.72 13.60
N SER A 43 5.53 -2.05 14.57
CA SER A 43 4.96 -0.71 14.37
C SER A 43 6.02 0.35 14.05
N ASP A 44 7.24 0.21 14.58
CA ASP A 44 8.35 1.12 14.28
C ASP A 44 8.85 0.92 12.85
N SER A 45 9.02 -0.34 12.42
CA SER A 45 9.35 -0.69 11.04
C SER A 45 8.31 -0.20 10.03
N ALA A 46 7.01 -0.37 10.33
CA ALA A 46 5.94 0.16 9.48
C ALA A 46 5.95 1.70 9.41
N ALA A 47 6.18 2.37 10.54
CA ALA A 47 6.26 3.84 10.58
C ALA A 47 7.45 4.37 9.76
N ARG A 48 8.62 3.72 9.85
CA ARG A 48 9.79 4.06 9.03
C ARG A 48 9.53 3.87 7.55
N LEU A 49 8.96 2.72 7.17
CA LEU A 49 8.59 2.45 5.78
C LEU A 49 7.63 3.52 5.26
N LYS A 50 6.64 3.91 6.05
CA LYS A 50 5.70 4.99 5.68
C LYS A 50 6.41 6.33 5.48
N ALA A 51 7.28 6.70 6.40
CA ALA A 51 8.04 7.95 6.31
C ALA A 51 8.95 7.98 5.07
N GLU A 52 9.67 6.90 4.79
CA GLU A 52 10.54 6.80 3.60
C GLU A 52 9.75 6.89 2.30
N VAL A 53 8.60 6.22 2.21
CA VAL A 53 7.74 6.30 1.04
C VAL A 53 7.19 7.71 0.84
N LEU A 54 6.74 8.37 1.91
CA LEU A 54 6.24 9.76 1.84
C LEU A 54 7.32 10.77 1.46
N LEU A 55 8.59 10.53 1.84
CA LEU A 55 9.71 11.39 1.46
C LEU A 55 10.11 11.22 -0.02
N GLU A 56 9.98 10.02 -0.58
CA GLU A 56 10.33 9.77 -1.99
C GLU A 56 9.18 10.06 -2.97
N VAL A 57 7.92 9.92 -2.54
CA VAL A 57 6.76 10.08 -3.41
C VAL A 57 6.19 11.48 -3.24
N ASN A 58 6.41 12.35 -4.22
CA ASN A 58 5.86 13.72 -4.24
C ASN A 58 4.43 13.73 -4.83
N ALA A 59 3.52 12.99 -4.19
CA ALA A 59 2.10 12.92 -4.55
C ALA A 59 1.26 12.72 -3.28
N PRO A 60 -0.01 13.18 -3.26
CA PRO A 60 -0.94 12.90 -2.17
C PRO A 60 -1.28 11.40 -2.18
N ILE A 61 -0.57 10.62 -1.37
CA ILE A 61 -0.76 9.17 -1.23
C ILE A 61 -1.25 8.86 0.18
N GLU A 62 -2.25 7.99 0.31
CA GLU A 62 -2.62 7.37 1.59
C GLU A 62 -2.02 5.98 1.66
N LEU A 63 -1.06 5.79 2.57
CA LEU A 63 -0.30 4.54 2.68
C LEU A 63 -0.80 3.67 3.85
N HIS A 64 -1.37 2.53 3.49
CA HIS A 64 -1.78 1.47 4.40
C HIS A 64 -0.72 0.38 4.41
N VAL A 65 -0.11 0.12 5.58
CA VAL A 65 0.83 -0.99 5.76
C VAL A 65 0.16 -1.99 6.69
N VAL A 66 -0.08 -3.21 6.21
CA VAL A 66 -0.86 -4.25 6.90
C VAL A 66 -0.23 -5.62 6.77
N SER A 67 -0.44 -6.49 7.75
CA SER A 67 0.04 -7.87 7.66
C SER A 67 -0.82 -8.66 6.69
N THR A 68 -0.28 -9.76 6.16
CA THR A 68 -1.06 -10.76 5.40
C THR A 68 -2.34 -11.21 6.12
N GLU A 69 -2.31 -11.32 7.45
CA GLU A 69 -3.47 -11.69 8.26
C GLU A 69 -4.52 -10.56 8.36
N GLU A 70 -4.09 -9.31 8.49
CA GLU A 70 -4.98 -8.15 8.49
C GLU A 70 -5.60 -7.92 7.11
N TYR A 71 -4.79 -8.09 6.06
CA TYR A 71 -5.25 -8.03 4.69
C TYR A 71 -6.36 -9.05 4.41
N ALA A 72 -6.15 -10.32 4.79
CA ALA A 72 -7.13 -11.38 4.58
C ALA A 72 -8.42 -11.19 5.40
N ARG A 73 -8.32 -10.66 6.63
CA ARG A 73 -9.47 -10.49 7.53
C ARG A 73 -10.31 -9.25 7.25
N TRP A 74 -9.67 -8.14 6.90
CA TRP A 74 -10.34 -6.85 6.73
C TRP A 74 -10.42 -6.47 5.27
N TYR A 75 -9.28 -6.19 4.64
CA TYR A 75 -9.23 -5.54 3.32
C TYR A 75 -9.86 -6.39 2.22
N LYS A 76 -9.68 -7.72 2.23
CA LYS A 76 -10.32 -8.63 1.27
C LYS A 76 -11.87 -8.62 1.32
N ARG A 77 -12.47 -8.12 2.40
CA ARG A 77 -13.95 -8.02 2.54
C ARG A 77 -14.52 -6.72 1.97
N PHE A 78 -13.69 -5.68 1.88
CA PHE A 78 -14.13 -4.33 1.49
C PHE A 78 -13.60 -3.91 0.12
N ILE A 79 -12.52 -4.52 -0.35
CA ILE A 79 -11.93 -4.23 -1.66
C ILE A 79 -12.18 -5.43 -2.57
N ASP A 80 -12.82 -5.18 -3.70
CA ASP A 80 -12.97 -6.19 -4.74
C ASP A 80 -11.59 -6.47 -5.37
N GLU A 81 -11.26 -7.73 -5.60
CA GLU A 81 -9.97 -8.12 -6.18
C GLU A 81 -9.69 -7.47 -7.54
N ARG A 82 -10.74 -7.09 -8.29
CA ARG A 82 -10.63 -6.40 -9.58
C ARG A 82 -10.23 -4.94 -9.43
N GLU A 83 -10.29 -4.39 -8.22
CA GLU A 83 -9.89 -3.01 -7.89
C GLU A 83 -8.46 -2.93 -7.36
N LEU A 84 -7.79 -4.08 -7.19
CA LEU A 84 -6.41 -4.15 -6.72
C LEU A 84 -5.46 -4.26 -7.91
N LEU A 85 -4.63 -3.25 -8.10
CA LEU A 85 -3.54 -3.29 -9.05
C LEU A 85 -2.23 -3.62 -8.30
N GLU A 86 -1.76 -4.86 -8.42
CA GLU A 86 -0.46 -5.27 -7.89
C GLU A 86 0.67 -4.65 -8.74
N ILE A 87 1.57 -3.91 -8.10
CA ILE A 87 2.68 -3.20 -8.76
C ILE A 87 4.06 -3.71 -8.31
N ALA A 88 4.12 -4.45 -7.21
CA ALA A 88 5.35 -5.03 -6.66
C ALA A 88 5.06 -6.27 -5.84
#